data_AF-A0A350MUQ5-F1
#
_entry.id   AF-A0A350MUQ5-F1
#
_cell.length_a   1.000
_cell.length_b   1.000
_cell.length_c   1.000
_cell.angle_alpha   90.00
_cell.angle_beta   90.00
_cell.angle_gamma   90.00
#
_symmetry.space_group_name_H-M   'P 1'
#
loop_
_entity.id
_entity.type
_entity.pdbx_description
1 polymer ?
#
loop_
_entity_poly.entity_id
_entity_poly.type
_entity_poly.pdbx_seq_one_letter_code
_entity_poly.pdbx_strand_id
1 'polypeptide(L)'
;MVLKNPRVEKVVGLLNSNLPEDLRVIEAKYVPLSSPSLMSIIKVATYEVKARIYSLLTDGLVEGRVADFFREEKIEVKRRDKRGVFDLRETMVDLAVEAIGTELLLRIVLRSGEKGSIRPEEIAGALFGLPPALSFEILSVHQTGLYVESDGRLMDPIDVALVGREEI
;
A
#
# COMPACT_ATOMS: atom_id res chain seq x y z
N MET A 1 -19.81 -0.21 21.86
CA MET A 1 -19.97 1.09 22.53
C MET A 1 -18.57 1.65 22.78
N VAL A 2 -18.11 2.57 21.92
CA VAL A 2 -16.77 3.18 22.09
C VAL A 2 -16.86 4.14 23.27
N LEU A 3 -16.19 3.82 24.37
CA LEU A 3 -16.13 4.69 25.55
C LEU A 3 -15.43 5.99 25.15
N LYS A 4 -16.20 7.09 25.13
CA LYS A 4 -15.66 8.44 24.88
C LYS A 4 -14.67 8.80 25.98
N ASN A 5 -13.39 8.89 25.63
CA ASN A 5 -12.36 9.37 26.54
C ASN A 5 -12.23 10.90 26.40
N PRO A 6 -12.62 11.69 27.42
CA PRO A 6 -12.66 13.15 27.31
C PRO A 6 -11.27 13.78 27.09
N ARG A 7 -10.18 13.08 27.46
CA ARG A 7 -8.82 13.54 27.16
C ARG A 7 -8.50 13.38 25.67
N VAL A 8 -8.94 12.28 25.07
CA VAL A 8 -8.76 12.02 23.63
C VAL A 8 -9.54 13.05 22.82
N GLU A 9 -10.81 13.32 23.18
CA GLU A 9 -11.63 14.34 22.52
C GLU A 9 -10.99 15.74 22.59
N LYS A 10 -10.43 16.10 23.74
CA LYS A 10 -9.71 17.38 23.90
C LYS A 10 -8.49 17.48 22.98
N VAL A 11 -7.70 16.42 22.88
CA VAL A 11 -6.53 16.38 21.98
C VAL A 11 -6.97 16.51 20.52
N VAL A 12 -8.00 15.76 20.10
CA VAL A 12 -8.55 15.84 18.75
C VAL A 12 -9.03 17.25 18.42
N GLY A 13 -9.75 17.90 19.35
CA GLY A 13 -10.21 19.27 19.18
C GLY A 13 -9.07 20.27 19.01
N LEU A 14 -8.03 20.15 19.84
CA LEU A 14 -6.83 21.01 19.75
C LEU A 14 -6.04 20.79 18.45
N LEU A 15 -5.94 19.54 17.97
CA LEU A 15 -5.30 19.26 16.69
C LEU A 15 -6.12 19.89 15.56
N ASN A 16 -7.42 19.59 15.48
CA ASN A 16 -8.28 20.08 14.41
C ASN A 16 -8.44 21.60 14.38
N SER A 17 -8.23 22.32 15.49
CA SER A 17 -8.21 23.78 15.50
C SER A 17 -6.90 24.40 14.98
N ASN A 18 -5.84 23.61 14.85
CA ASN A 18 -4.52 24.05 14.41
C ASN A 18 -4.08 23.44 13.06
N LEU A 19 -4.89 22.53 12.50
CA LEU A 19 -4.67 21.96 11.18
C LEU A 19 -5.24 22.88 10.09
N PRO A 20 -4.66 22.87 8.87
CA PRO A 20 -5.25 23.55 7.72
C PRO A 20 -6.59 22.92 7.35
N GLU A 21 -7.40 23.65 6.56
CA GLU A 21 -8.78 23.24 6.24
C GLU A 21 -8.90 21.92 5.47
N ASP A 22 -7.84 21.52 4.79
CA ASP A 22 -7.71 20.29 4.01
C ASP A 22 -7.21 19.09 4.83
N LEU A 23 -6.92 19.27 6.13
CA LEU A 23 -6.42 18.22 7.01
C LEU A 23 -7.21 18.14 8.32
N ARG A 24 -7.72 16.96 8.65
CA ARG A 24 -8.52 16.75 9.86
C ARG A 24 -8.27 15.37 10.47
N VAL A 25 -8.16 15.32 11.79
CA VAL A 25 -8.23 14.09 12.59
C VAL A 25 -9.68 13.61 12.64
N ILE A 26 -9.92 12.45 12.03
CA ILE A 26 -11.25 11.81 11.95
C ILE A 26 -11.52 10.86 13.12
N GLU A 27 -10.47 10.23 13.66
CA GLU A 27 -10.55 9.28 14.75
C GLU A 27 -9.28 9.33 15.61
N ALA A 28 -9.43 9.10 16.92
CA ALA A 28 -8.31 8.88 17.82
C ALA A 28 -8.74 7.94 18.95
N LYS A 29 -7.82 7.10 19.40
CA LYS A 29 -8.01 6.14 20.49
C LYS A 29 -6.85 6.23 21.46
N TYR A 30 -7.10 5.95 22.74
CA TYR A 30 -6.03 5.84 23.73
C TYR A 30 -5.34 4.48 23.58
N VAL A 31 -4.02 4.46 23.49
CA VAL A 31 -3.22 3.24 23.37
C VAL A 31 -2.34 3.08 24.61
N PRO A 32 -2.37 1.92 25.30
CA PRO A 32 -1.46 1.64 26.43
C PRO A 32 0.01 1.73 26.04
N LEU A 33 0.86 2.16 26.96
CA LEU A 33 2.32 2.22 26.73
C LEU A 33 2.96 0.85 26.54
N SER A 34 2.30 -0.22 27.00
CA SER A 34 2.73 -1.61 26.80
C SER A 34 2.39 -2.16 25.41
N SER A 35 1.56 -1.46 24.62
CA SER A 35 1.23 -1.89 23.26
C SER A 35 2.47 -1.84 22.36
N PRO A 36 2.61 -2.78 21.41
CA PRO A 36 3.70 -2.76 20.44
C PRO A 36 3.67 -1.47 19.61
N SER A 37 4.82 -1.08 19.06
CA SER A 37 4.88 0.09 18.19
C SER A 37 4.04 -0.13 16.94
N LEU A 38 3.33 0.90 16.49
CA LEU A 38 2.50 0.86 15.29
C LEU A 38 3.27 0.34 14.06
N MET A 39 4.52 0.79 13.90
CA MET A 39 5.40 0.36 12.82
C MET A 39 5.77 -1.13 12.86
N SER A 40 5.75 -1.77 14.03
CA SER A 40 6.06 -3.19 14.17
C SER A 40 4.90 -4.10 13.77
N ILE A 41 3.66 -3.62 13.93
CA ILE A 41 2.43 -4.39 13.68
C ILE A 41 1.87 -4.17 12.28
N ILE A 42 2.13 -3.03 11.64
CA ILE A 42 1.71 -2.81 10.25
C ILE A 42 2.50 -3.73 9.34
N LYS A 43 1.79 -4.62 8.64
CA LYS A 43 2.38 -5.61 7.73
C LYS A 43 1.89 -5.47 6.30
N VAL A 44 0.82 -4.73 6.04
CA VAL A 44 0.25 -4.59 4.70
C VAL A 44 0.02 -3.12 4.40
N ALA A 45 0.30 -2.73 3.16
CA ALA A 45 0.05 -1.40 2.63
C ALA A 45 -0.68 -1.51 1.29
N THR A 46 -1.64 -0.62 1.05
CA THR A 46 -2.36 -0.53 -0.22
C THR A 46 -2.04 0.76 -0.94
N TYR A 47 -1.98 0.69 -2.26
CA TYR A 47 -1.61 1.82 -3.11
C TYR A 47 -2.52 1.94 -4.32
N GLU A 48 -2.72 3.18 -4.75
CA GLU A 48 -3.19 3.53 -6.08
C GLU A 48 -2.07 4.23 -6.85
N VAL A 49 -1.64 3.63 -7.96
CA VAL A 49 -0.64 4.20 -8.86
C VAL A 49 -1.33 4.57 -10.16
N LYS A 50 -1.27 5.85 -10.51
CA LYS A 50 -1.68 6.33 -11.84
C LYS A 50 -0.46 6.47 -12.70
N ALA A 51 -0.50 5.85 -13.86
CA ALA A 51 0.56 5.94 -14.85
C ALA A 51 0.00 6.22 -16.23
N ARG A 52 0.83 6.78 -17.10
CA ARG A 52 0.57 6.92 -18.52
C ARG A 52 1.62 6.14 -19.29
N ILE A 53 1.22 5.47 -20.34
CA ILE A 53 2.12 4.76 -21.26
C ILE A 53 2.16 5.48 -22.60
N TYR A 54 3.30 5.43 -23.26
CA TYR A 54 3.47 6.13 -24.55
C TYR A 54 3.04 5.30 -25.77
N SER A 55 2.81 4.00 -25.60
CA SER A 55 2.26 3.11 -26.63
C SER A 55 0.82 2.76 -26.32
N LEU A 56 -0.05 2.74 -27.35
CA LEU A 56 -1.43 2.25 -27.21
C LEU A 56 -1.40 0.78 -26.76
N LEU A 57 -1.98 0.49 -25.58
CA LEU A 57 -2.34 -0.87 -25.24
C LEU A 57 -3.72 -1.13 -25.83
N THR A 58 -3.90 -2.28 -26.48
CA THR A 58 -5.24 -2.82 -26.70
C THR A 58 -5.72 -3.44 -25.38
N ASP A 59 -7.02 -3.35 -25.07
CA ASP A 59 -7.56 -3.79 -23.78
C ASP A 59 -7.15 -5.24 -23.42
N GLY A 60 -7.20 -6.15 -24.39
CA GLY A 60 -6.79 -7.55 -24.20
C GLY A 60 -5.30 -7.77 -23.92
N LEU A 61 -4.44 -6.79 -24.19
CA LEU A 61 -3.02 -6.87 -23.85
C LEU A 61 -2.78 -6.63 -22.36
N VAL A 62 -3.51 -5.70 -21.73
CA VAL A 62 -3.37 -5.41 -20.29
C VAL A 62 -3.80 -6.62 -19.47
N GLU A 63 -4.97 -7.16 -19.77
CA GLU A 63 -5.55 -8.30 -19.08
C GLU A 63 -4.65 -9.54 -19.20
N GLY A 64 -4.15 -9.81 -20.41
CA GLY A 64 -3.19 -10.89 -20.66
C GLY A 64 -1.90 -10.71 -19.85
N ARG A 65 -1.35 -9.49 -19.82
CA ARG A 65 -0.13 -9.18 -19.06
C ARG A 65 -0.32 -9.33 -17.56
N VAL A 66 -1.45 -8.89 -17.01
CA VAL A 66 -1.77 -9.11 -15.59
C VAL A 66 -1.89 -10.61 -15.30
N ALA A 67 -2.61 -11.36 -16.15
CA ALA A 67 -2.75 -12.80 -15.98
C ALA A 67 -1.43 -13.57 -16.12
N ASP A 68 -0.53 -13.13 -17.01
CA ASP A 68 0.82 -13.68 -17.14
C ASP A 68 1.65 -13.35 -15.88
N PHE A 69 1.62 -12.09 -15.44
CA PHE A 69 2.34 -11.62 -14.26
C PHE A 69 1.97 -12.39 -13.00
N PHE A 70 0.68 -12.73 -12.82
CA PHE A 70 0.25 -13.56 -11.69
C PHE A 70 0.62 -15.04 -11.81
N ARG A 71 0.87 -15.54 -13.02
CA ARG A 71 1.29 -16.93 -13.28
C ARG A 71 2.80 -17.13 -13.12
N GLU A 72 3.59 -16.07 -13.15
CA GLU A 72 5.03 -16.16 -12.94
C GLU A 72 5.35 -16.62 -11.50
N GLU A 73 6.15 -17.68 -11.38
CA GLU A 73 6.62 -18.19 -10.08
C GLU A 73 7.60 -17.22 -9.41
N LYS A 74 8.29 -16.42 -10.21
CA LYS A 74 9.25 -15.40 -9.75
C LYS A 74 9.10 -14.15 -10.58
N ILE A 75 8.98 -13.02 -9.90
CA ILE A 75 8.84 -11.72 -10.55
C ILE A 75 10.00 -10.84 -10.10
N GLU A 76 11.05 -10.84 -10.91
CA GLU A 76 12.27 -10.10 -10.63
C GLU A 76 12.13 -8.63 -11.02
N VAL A 77 11.99 -7.76 -10.03
CA VAL A 77 11.96 -6.31 -10.24
C VAL A 77 13.34 -5.72 -9.95
N LYS A 78 13.91 -5.06 -10.97
CA LYS A 78 15.13 -4.29 -10.81
C LYS A 78 14.80 -3.01 -10.05
N ARG A 79 15.37 -2.86 -8.87
CA ARG A 79 15.23 -1.64 -8.08
C ARG A 79 15.95 -0.50 -8.78
N ARG A 80 15.41 0.72 -8.63
CA ARG A 80 16.07 1.93 -9.15
C ARG A 80 17.34 2.26 -8.36
N ASP A 81 17.44 1.79 -7.11
CA ASP A 81 18.64 1.88 -6.29
C ASP A 81 19.61 0.71 -6.56
N LYS A 82 20.90 0.85 -6.23
CA LYS A 82 21.93 -0.19 -6.45
C LYS A 82 21.72 -1.48 -5.62
N ARG A 83 20.54 -1.70 -5.02
CA ARG A 83 20.25 -2.83 -4.13
C ARG A 83 19.86 -4.12 -4.88
N GLY A 84 19.95 -4.11 -6.20
CA GLY A 84 19.84 -5.31 -7.02
C GLY A 84 18.41 -5.68 -7.40
N VAL A 85 18.16 -6.97 -7.56
CA VAL A 85 16.90 -7.55 -7.98
C VAL A 85 16.07 -7.93 -6.76
N PHE A 86 14.78 -7.59 -6.78
CA PHE A 86 13.81 -7.92 -5.74
C PHE A 86 12.77 -8.89 -6.30
N ASP A 87 12.53 -10.01 -5.62
CA ASP A 87 11.46 -10.92 -6.01
C ASP A 87 10.14 -10.41 -5.42
N LEU A 88 9.31 -9.85 -6.30
CA LEU A 88 8.03 -9.26 -5.92
C LEU A 88 7.03 -10.31 -5.43
N ARG A 89 7.17 -11.58 -5.82
CA ARG A 89 6.21 -12.64 -5.49
C ARG A 89 6.06 -12.87 -3.99
N GLU A 90 7.13 -12.66 -3.21
CA GLU A 90 7.13 -12.82 -1.76
C GLU A 90 6.31 -11.74 -1.02
N THR A 91 6.02 -10.62 -1.69
CA THR A 91 5.39 -9.44 -1.06
C THR A 91 4.11 -8.98 -1.73
N MET A 92 3.90 -9.28 -3.01
CA MET A 92 2.67 -8.95 -3.72
C MET A 92 1.52 -9.86 -3.26
N VAL A 93 0.51 -9.26 -2.65
CA VAL A 93 -0.71 -9.95 -2.24
C VAL A 93 -1.73 -9.89 -3.37
N ASP A 94 -1.94 -8.71 -3.93
CA ASP A 94 -2.94 -8.48 -4.97
C ASP A 94 -2.58 -7.27 -5.85
N LEU A 95 -3.03 -7.31 -7.10
CA LEU A 95 -2.79 -6.32 -8.14
C LEU A 95 -3.99 -6.32 -9.08
N ALA A 96 -4.74 -5.21 -9.10
CA ALA A 96 -5.73 -4.94 -10.11
C ALA A 96 -5.25 -3.81 -11.01
N VAL A 97 -5.51 -3.92 -12.31
CA VAL A 97 -5.10 -2.92 -13.30
C VAL A 97 -6.28 -2.58 -14.18
N GLU A 98 -6.60 -1.30 -14.23
CA GLU A 98 -7.56 -0.73 -15.17
C GLU A 98 -6.79 0.11 -16.19
N ALA A 99 -7.16 -0.01 -17.46
CA ALA A 99 -6.56 0.74 -18.54
C ALA A 99 -7.65 1.47 -19.34
N ILE A 100 -7.42 2.74 -19.65
CA ILE A 100 -8.29 3.54 -20.53
C ILE A 100 -7.38 4.31 -21.48
N GLY A 101 -7.32 3.86 -22.74
CA GLY A 101 -6.43 4.44 -23.75
C GLY A 101 -4.95 4.30 -23.37
N THR A 102 -4.31 5.40 -22.97
CA THR A 102 -2.91 5.43 -22.53
C THR A 102 -2.77 5.58 -21.02
N GLU A 103 -3.86 5.66 -20.27
CA GLU A 103 -3.82 5.80 -18.82
C GLU A 103 -4.06 4.46 -18.13
N LEU A 104 -3.34 4.26 -17.04
CA LEU A 104 -3.37 3.07 -16.21
C LEU A 104 -3.64 3.45 -14.76
N LEU A 105 -4.51 2.70 -14.11
CA LEU A 105 -4.72 2.72 -12.67
C LEU A 105 -4.39 1.35 -12.10
N LEU A 106 -3.34 1.29 -11.29
CA LEU A 106 -2.93 0.09 -10.58
C LEU A 106 -3.38 0.20 -9.13
N ARG A 107 -4.14 -0.78 -8.66
CA ARG A 107 -4.44 -0.99 -7.23
C ARG A 107 -3.58 -2.12 -6.72
N ILE A 108 -2.72 -1.83 -5.76
CA ILE A 108 -1.66 -2.74 -5.33
C ILE A 108 -1.81 -3.00 -3.84
N VAL A 109 -1.74 -4.28 -3.45
CA VAL A 109 -1.68 -4.71 -2.06
C VAL A 109 -0.32 -5.37 -1.81
N LEU A 110 0.50 -4.74 -0.97
CA LEU A 110 1.84 -5.20 -0.65
C LEU A 110 1.94 -5.60 0.82
N ARG A 111 2.55 -6.74 1.07
CA ARG A 111 2.98 -7.18 2.39
C ARG A 111 4.45 -6.78 2.63
N SER A 112 4.74 -6.28 3.82
CA SER A 112 6.11 -6.03 4.29
C SER A 112 6.86 -7.36 4.42
N GLY A 113 7.84 -7.59 3.55
CA GLY A 113 8.73 -8.75 3.60
C GLY A 113 10.03 -8.48 4.36
N GLU A 114 10.70 -9.55 4.82
CA GLU A 114 12.01 -9.46 5.50
C GLU A 114 13.11 -8.89 4.58
N LYS A 115 12.97 -9.05 3.27
CA LYS A 115 13.90 -8.56 2.25
C LYS A 115 13.71 -7.09 1.89
N GLY A 116 12.81 -6.39 2.59
CA GLY A 116 12.53 -4.96 2.42
C GLY A 116 11.30 -4.69 1.54
N SER A 117 11.07 -3.40 1.25
CA SER A 117 9.94 -2.94 0.44
C SER A 117 10.39 -2.57 -0.98
N ILE A 118 9.50 -2.86 -1.93
CA ILE A 118 9.53 -2.34 -3.31
C ILE A 118 8.68 -1.07 -3.38
N ARG A 119 9.06 -0.12 -4.24
CA ARG A 119 8.21 1.05 -4.45
C ARG A 119 7.06 0.70 -5.39
N PRO A 120 5.82 1.18 -5.15
CA PRO A 120 4.67 0.90 -6.00
C PRO A 120 4.91 1.23 -7.49
N GLU A 121 5.64 2.29 -7.78
CA GLU A 121 5.98 2.68 -9.15
C GLU A 121 6.93 1.71 -9.87
N GLU A 122 7.74 0.93 -9.14
CA GLU A 122 8.65 -0.06 -9.72
C GLU A 122 7.87 -1.28 -10.25
N ILE A 123 6.69 -1.55 -9.68
CA ILE A 123 5.79 -2.64 -10.09
C ILE A 123 5.17 -2.34 -11.45
N ALA A 124 4.80 -1.07 -11.70
CA ALA A 124 4.26 -0.67 -13.00
C ALA A 124 5.24 -0.98 -14.14
N GLY A 125 6.54 -0.73 -13.94
CA GLY A 125 7.56 -1.08 -14.92
C GLY A 125 7.73 -2.59 -15.12
N ALA A 126 7.67 -3.37 -14.03
CA ALA A 126 7.77 -4.81 -14.07
C ALA A 126 6.62 -5.47 -14.85
N LEU A 127 5.38 -5.02 -14.62
CA LEU A 127 4.17 -5.58 -15.25
C LEU A 127 4.25 -5.58 -16.79
N PHE A 128 4.72 -4.48 -17.36
CA PHE A 128 4.81 -4.35 -18.81
C PHE A 128 6.16 -4.83 -19.38
N GLY A 129 7.11 -5.23 -18.53
CA GLY A 129 8.44 -5.66 -18.97
C GLY A 129 9.23 -4.56 -19.68
N LEU A 130 8.90 -3.29 -19.38
CA LEU A 130 9.46 -2.15 -20.09
C LEU A 130 10.62 -1.54 -19.29
N PRO A 131 11.70 -1.07 -19.95
CA PRO A 131 12.77 -0.38 -19.25
C PRO A 131 12.22 0.88 -18.56
N PRO A 132 12.59 1.18 -17.29
CA PRO A 132 12.05 2.28 -16.49
C PRO A 132 12.15 3.68 -17.11
N ALA A 133 12.97 3.84 -18.16
CA ALA A 133 13.27 5.12 -18.78
C ALA A 133 12.52 5.40 -20.09
N LEU A 134 11.76 4.45 -20.65
CA LEU A 134 11.39 4.50 -22.08
C LEU A 134 9.93 4.21 -22.42
N SER A 135 9.01 4.17 -21.47
CA SER A 135 7.70 3.56 -21.77
C SER A 135 6.50 4.01 -20.95
N PHE A 136 6.71 4.54 -19.74
CA PHE A 136 5.63 5.04 -18.92
C PHE A 136 6.05 6.26 -18.08
N GLU A 137 5.07 7.09 -17.76
CA GLU A 137 5.12 8.25 -16.89
C GLU A 137 4.29 7.94 -15.65
N ILE A 138 4.85 8.10 -14.46
CA ILE A 138 4.06 8.00 -13.22
C ILE A 138 3.41 9.36 -12.97
N LEU A 139 2.08 9.38 -12.98
CA LEU A 139 1.28 10.58 -12.74
C LEU A 139 1.07 10.83 -11.25
N SER A 140 0.79 9.77 -10.48
CA SER A 140 0.63 9.85 -9.03
C SER A 140 0.82 8.50 -8.35
N VAL A 141 1.29 8.53 -7.11
CA VAL A 141 1.35 7.35 -6.21
C VAL A 141 0.70 7.75 -4.89
N HIS A 142 -0.43 7.15 -4.56
CA HIS A 142 -1.15 7.40 -3.31
C HIS A 142 -1.19 6.13 -2.47
N GLN A 143 -0.70 6.20 -1.23
CA GLN A 143 -0.94 5.13 -0.26
C GLN A 143 -2.37 5.27 0.26
N THR A 144 -3.21 4.27 -0.01
CA THR A 144 -4.64 4.30 0.32
C THR A 144 -4.95 3.66 1.67
N GLY A 145 -4.01 2.92 2.25
CA GLY A 145 -4.21 2.30 3.56
C GLY A 145 -2.98 1.58 4.09
N LEU A 146 -3.01 1.36 5.40
CA LEU A 146 -2.05 0.57 6.17
C LEU A 146 -2.84 -0.38 7.04
N TYR A 147 -2.43 -1.65 7.08
CA TYR A 147 -3.19 -2.69 7.74
C TYR A 147 -2.30 -3.61 8.56
N VAL A 148 -2.92 -4.17 9.59
CA VAL A 148 -2.40 -5.31 10.35
C VAL A 148 -3.06 -6.57 9.80
N GLU A 149 -2.28 -7.64 9.65
CA GLU A 149 -2.80 -8.94 9.27
C GLU A 149 -3.01 -9.80 10.52
N SER A 150 -4.25 -10.23 10.75
CA SER A 150 -4.64 -11.05 11.91
C SER A 150 -5.74 -12.03 11.48
N ASP A 151 -5.57 -13.32 11.76
CA ASP A 151 -6.49 -14.41 11.40
C ASP A 151 -6.95 -14.38 9.92
N GLY A 152 -6.02 -14.07 9.02
CA GLY A 152 -6.27 -13.97 7.57
C GLY A 152 -7.11 -12.77 7.15
N ARG A 153 -7.29 -11.77 8.04
CA ARG A 153 -8.03 -10.53 7.78
C ARG A 153 -7.11 -9.32 7.89
N LEU A 154 -7.41 -8.31 7.08
CA LEU A 154 -6.81 -6.99 7.20
C LEU A 154 -7.63 -6.16 8.19
N MET A 155 -6.95 -5.65 9.22
CA MET A 155 -7.55 -4.83 10.26
C MET A 155 -6.92 -3.43 10.26
N ASP A 156 -7.72 -2.43 10.64
CA ASP A 156 -7.18 -1.09 10.88
C ASP A 156 -6.20 -1.15 12.07
N PRO A 157 -4.98 -0.60 11.94
CA PRO A 157 -4.01 -0.60 13.02
C PRO A 157 -4.53 0.02 14.32
N ILE A 158 -5.46 0.98 14.24
CA ILE A 158 -6.04 1.64 15.40
C ILE A 158 -6.95 0.70 16.21
N ASP A 159 -7.51 -0.34 15.58
CA ASP A 159 -8.34 -1.35 16.25
C ASP A 159 -7.50 -2.42 16.93
N VAL A 160 -6.36 -2.78 16.34
CA VAL A 160 -5.46 -3.81 16.88
C VAL A 160 -4.60 -3.29 18.02
N ALA A 161 -4.15 -2.04 17.97
CA ALA A 161 -3.33 -1.43 19.04
C ALA A 161 -4.02 -1.39 20.41
N LEU A 162 -5.34 -1.60 20.44
CA LEU A 162 -6.17 -1.72 21.65
C LEU A 162 -6.19 -3.11 22.26
N VAL A 163 -5.89 -4.15 21.46
CA VAL A 163 -5.88 -5.56 21.90
C VAL A 163 -4.47 -5.89 22.37
N GLY A 164 -4.03 -5.25 23.45
CA GLY A 164 -2.81 -5.64 24.14
C GLY A 164 -3.02 -7.04 24.72
N ARG A 165 -2.41 -8.06 24.09
CA ARG A 165 -2.34 -9.48 24.49
C ARG A 165 -3.05 -9.81 25.81
N GLU A 166 -4.31 -10.21 25.73
CA GLU A 166 -4.79 -11.26 26.61
C GLU A 166 -4.37 -12.58 25.96
N GLU A 167 -3.58 -13.37 26.70
CA GLU A 167 -3.26 -14.79 26.50
C GLU A 167 -2.27 -15.19 25.37
N ILE A 168 -1.00 -15.36 25.75
CA ILE A 168 -0.25 -16.64 25.57
C ILE A 168 0.43 -16.96 26.90
#